data_AF-A0A0L0LPJ8-F1
#
_entry.id   AF-A0A0L0LPJ8-F1
#
_cell.length_a   1.000
_cell.length_b   1.000
_cell.length_c   1.000
_cell.angle_alpha   90.00
_cell.angle_beta   90.00
_cell.angle_gamma   90.00
#
_symmetry.space_group_name_H-M   'P 1'
#
loop_
_entity.id
_entity.type
_entity.pdbx_description
1 polymer ?
#
loop_
_entity_poly.entity_id
_entity_poly.type
_entity_poly.pdbx_seq_one_letter_code
_entity_poly.pdbx_strand_id
1 'polypeptide(L)' 'MAISSKSLERFRAIYESQYGKILTDEELDRKAQMLLNLYKAIYGKPIKRRKRK' A
#
# COMPACT_ATOMS: atom_id res chain seq x y z
N MET A 1 6.72 -8.32 -0.75
CA MET A 1 7.31 -7.01 -1.09
C MET A 1 7.17 -6.15 0.14
N ALA A 2 8.26 -5.92 0.87
CA ALA A 2 8.24 -5.02 2.01
C ALA A 2 8.22 -3.57 1.51
N ILE A 3 7.36 -2.73 2.10
CA ILE A 3 7.37 -1.29 1.83
C ILE A 3 8.58 -0.72 2.57
N SER A 4 9.40 0.08 1.89
CA SER A 4 10.58 0.70 2.52
C SER A 4 10.15 1.67 3.63
N SER A 5 10.90 1.70 4.74
CA SER A 5 10.66 2.59 5.88
C SER A 5 10.53 4.06 5.45
N LYS A 6 11.36 4.52 4.51
CA LYS A 6 11.28 5.89 3.96
C LYS A 6 9.95 6.17 3.26
N SER A 7 9.35 5.16 2.62
CA SER A 7 8.04 5.29 1.98
C SER A 7 6.92 5.29 3.02
N LEU A 8 7.05 4.51 4.10
CA LEU A 8 6.11 4.54 5.22
C LEU A 8 6.12 5.87 5.96
N GLU A 9 7.29 6.47 6.21
CA GLU A 9 7.38 7.80 6.84
C GLU A 9 6.71 8.89 6.00
N ARG A 10 6.95 8.88 4.68
CA ARG A 10 6.27 9.81 3.76
C ARG A 10 4.76 9.57 3.75
N PHE A 11 4.34 8.31 3.75
CA PHE A 11 2.93 7.97 3.80
C PHE A 11 2.29 8.45 5.10
N ARG A 12 2.97 8.30 6.25
CA ARG A 12 2.52 8.82 7.55
C ARG A 12 2.32 10.33 7.51
N ALA A 13 3.33 11.07 7.04
CA ALA A 13 3.27 12.54 6.96
C ALA A 13 2.13 13.04 6.05
N ILE A 14 1.93 12.39 4.90
CA ILE A 14 0.84 12.74 3.98
C ILE A 14 -0.51 12.44 4.63
N TYR A 15 -0.66 11.27 5.25
CA TYR A 15 -1.92 10.88 5.88
C TYR A 15 -2.30 11.82 7.02
N GLU A 16 -1.33 12.19 7.87
CA GLU A 16 -1.54 13.17 8.94
C GLU A 16 -1.93 14.54 8.37
N SER A 17 -1.22 15.03 7.34
CA SER A 17 -1.52 16.31 6.71
C SER A 17 -2.91 16.37 6.08
N GLN A 18 -3.40 15.27 5.50
CA GLN A 18 -4.69 15.23 4.79
C GLN A 18 -5.88 14.93 5.71
N TYR A 19 -5.68 14.11 6.74
CA TYR A 19 -6.78 13.62 7.59
C TYR A 19 -6.68 14.07 9.05
N GLY A 20 -5.61 14.79 9.44
CA GLY A 20 -5.38 15.22 10.82
C GLY A 20 -5.23 14.07 11.81
N LYS A 21 -4.94 12.86 11.34
CA LYS A 21 -4.84 11.65 12.17
C LYS A 21 -3.42 11.09 12.12
N ILE A 22 -2.81 10.96 13.29
CA ILE A 22 -1.54 10.26 13.49
C ILE A 22 -1.83 8.75 13.52
N LEU A 23 -1.15 8.00 12.64
CA LEU A 23 -1.28 6.55 12.54
C LEU A 23 -0.24 5.85 13.42
N THR A 24 -0.68 4.85 14.19
CA THR A 24 0.22 3.89 14.84
C THR A 24 0.98 3.09 13.79
N ASP A 25 2.11 2.49 14.14
CA ASP A 25 2.90 1.67 13.21
C ASP A 25 2.10 0.51 12.59
N GLU A 26 1.21 -0.12 13.37
CA GLU A 26 0.31 -1.16 12.85
C GLU A 26 -0.74 -0.61 11.87
N GLU A 27 -1.37 0.53 12.18
CA GLU A 27 -2.33 1.16 11.26
C GLU A 27 -1.64 1.62 9.97
N LEU A 28 -0.42 2.14 10.09
CA LEU A 28 0.39 2.61 8.99
C LEU A 28 0.72 1.48 8.02
N ASP A 29 1.22 0.35 8.53
CA ASP A 29 1.53 -0.82 7.70
C ASP A 29 0.27 -1.36 7.01
N ARG A 30 -0.81 -1.58 7.76
CA ARG A 30 -2.08 -2.09 7.19
C ARG A 30 -2.62 -1.20 6.08
N LYS A 31 -2.65 0.12 6.29
CA LYS A 31 -3.17 1.08 5.30
C LYS A 31 -2.26 1.18 4.08
N ALA A 32 -0.94 1.18 4.28
CA ALA A 32 0.03 1.23 3.19
C ALA A 32 -0.05 -0.05 2.32
N GLN A 33 -0.17 -1.22 2.95
CA GLN A 33 -0.38 -2.48 2.23
C GLN A 33 -1.70 -2.51 1.47
N MET A 34 -2.79 -2.04 2.07
CA MET A 34 -4.10 -1.95 1.42
C MET A 34 -4.04 -1.08 0.16
N LEU A 35 -3.38 0.09 0.24
CA LEU A 35 -3.21 0.98 -0.91
C LEU A 35 -2.40 0.31 -2.03
N LEU A 36 -1.30 -0.37 -1.68
CA LEU A 36 -0.47 -1.10 -2.63
C LEU A 36 -1.25 -2.24 -3.31
N ASN A 37 -2.09 -2.94 -2.55
CA ASN A 37 -2.93 -4.02 -3.08
C ASN A 37 -4.00 -3.49 -4.03
N LEU A 38 -4.63 -2.35 -3.71
CA LEU A 38 -5.56 -1.67 -4.61
C LEU A 38 -4.88 -1.24 -5.92
N TYR A 39 -3.70 -0.62 -5.82
CA TYR A 39 -2.92 -0.26 -6.99
C TYR A 39 -2.61 -1.47 -7.87
N LYS A 40 -2.21 -2.60 -7.26
CA LYS A 40 -1.97 -3.86 -7.98
C LYS A 40 -3.25 -4.46 -8.57
N ALA A 41 -4.41 -4.31 -7.94
CA ALA A 41 -5.65 -4.83 -8.47
C ALA A 41 -6.09 -4.06 -9.73
N ILE A 42 -5.89 -2.74 -9.75
CA ILE A 42 -6.31 -1.87 -10.85
C ILE A 42 -5.27 -1.85 -11.97
N TYR A 43 -3.99 -1.71 -11.63
CA TYR A 43 -2.90 -1.49 -12.57
C TYR A 43 -1.93 -2.67 -12.68
N GLY A 44 -2.01 -3.64 -11.77
CA GLY A 44 -1.19 -4.84 -11.86
C GLY A 44 -1.61 -5.65 -13.07
N LYS A 45 -0.64 -5.96 -13.93
CA LYS A 45 -0.89 -6.80 -15.11
C LYS A 45 -1.62 -8.07 -14.69
N PRO A 46 -2.72 -8.44 -15.38
CA PRO A 46 -3.36 -9.71 -15.13
C PRO A 46 -2.31 -10.80 -15.30
N ILE A 47 -2.08 -11.58 -14.25
CA ILE A 47 -1.31 -12.81 -14.35
C ILE A 47 -2.08 -13.65 -15.36
N LYS A 48 -1.59 -13.73 -16.60
CA LYS A 48 -2.09 -14.66 -17.61
C LYS A 48 -1.92 -16.04 -16.99
N ARG A 49 -2.97 -16.56 -16.34
CA ARG A 49 -3.02 -17.95 -15.94
C ARG A 49 -2.83 -18.74 -17.22
N ARG A 50 -1.65 -19.35 -17.39
CA ARG A 50 -1.44 -20.32 -18.45
C ARG A 50 -2.54 -21.35 -18.26
N LYS A 51 -3.50 -21.39 -19.19
CA LYS A 51 -4.42 -22.53 -19.30
C LYS A 51 -3.51 -23.75 -19.45
N ARG A 52 -3.47 -24.61 -18.43
CA ARG A 52 -2.96 -25.97 -18.62
C ARG A 52 -3.92 -26.60 -19.63
N LYS A 53 -3.39 -26.91 -20.81
CA LYS A 53 -4.05 -27.66 -21.86
C LYS A 53 -3.84 -29.13 -21.58
#